data_AF-A0A1F9KQ61-F1
#
_entry.id   AF-A0A1F9KQ61-F1
#
_cell.length_a   1.000
_cell.length_b   1.000
_cell.length_c   1.000
_cell.angle_alpha   90.00
_cell.angle_beta   90.00
_cell.angle_gamma   90.00
#
_symmetry.space_group_name_H-M   'P 1'
#
loop_
_entity.id
_entity.type
_entity.pdbx_description
1 polymer ?
#
loop_
_entity_poly.entity_id
_entity_poly.type
_entity_poly.pdbx_seq_one_letter_code
_entity_poly.pdbx_strand_id
1 'polypeptide(L)'
;MLVDGDTVVYESAIIDEYLEEKFPDPPLMPKDPAARAWVRIWIDFCNSRLQAAAHEVRYGSDPDKAKDKIREHLTVLDREMEGKAYIAGAYSLADITFLPFFTRQERYGVTLDGSVPHVKRWMERLVARPAVNSTL
;
A
#
# COMPACT_ATOMS: atom_id res chain seq x y z
N MET A 1 15.06 -3.41 -7.54
CA MET A 1 15.48 -4.70 -8.11
C MET A 1 16.04 -5.54 -6.98
N LEU A 2 15.58 -6.79 -6.87
CA LEU A 2 16.08 -7.81 -5.95
C LEU A 2 17.04 -8.73 -6.72
N VAL A 3 18.18 -9.05 -6.11
CA VAL A 3 19.15 -10.02 -6.64
C VAL A 3 19.24 -11.18 -5.66
N ASP A 4 19.06 -12.40 -6.17
CA ASP A 4 18.99 -13.62 -5.38
C ASP A 4 19.68 -14.77 -6.12
N GLY A 5 20.98 -14.94 -5.85
CA GLY A 5 21.86 -15.77 -6.68
C GLY A 5 21.90 -15.23 -8.11
N ASP A 6 21.61 -16.10 -9.08
CA ASP A 6 21.53 -15.75 -10.50
C ASP A 6 20.15 -15.16 -10.90
N THR A 7 19.21 -15.09 -9.96
CA THR A 7 17.85 -14.56 -10.22
C THR A 7 17.81 -13.06 -9.97
N VAL A 8 17.26 -12.32 -10.94
CA VAL A 8 17.03 -10.88 -10.84
C VAL A 8 15.54 -10.61 -11.00
N VAL A 9 14.92 -10.05 -9.95
CA VAL A 9 13.50 -9.70 -9.94
C VAL A 9 13.34 -8.18 -9.88
N TYR A 10 12.48 -7.64 -10.75
CA TYR A 10 12.12 -6.23 -10.80
C TYR A 10 10.59 -6.08 -10.78
N GLU A 11 10.11 -4.85 -10.61
CA GLU A 11 8.75 -4.51 -10.15
C GLU A 11 8.49 -4.87 -8.68
N SER A 12 8.12 -3.89 -7.86
CA SER A 12 8.00 -4.09 -6.41
C SER A 12 6.93 -5.12 -6.03
N ALA A 13 5.77 -5.10 -6.69
CA ALA A 13 4.72 -6.09 -6.42
C ALA A 13 5.14 -7.52 -6.79
N ILE A 14 5.97 -7.67 -7.84
CA ILE A 14 6.50 -8.98 -8.26
C ILE A 14 7.62 -9.43 -7.33
N ILE A 15 8.44 -8.50 -6.83
CA ILE A 15 9.41 -8.77 -5.75
C ILE A 15 8.68 -9.28 -4.50
N ASP A 16 7.58 -8.64 -4.09
CA ASP A 16 6.80 -9.04 -2.92
C ASP A 16 6.18 -10.44 -3.11
N GLU A 17 5.63 -10.75 -4.29
CA GLU A 17 5.13 -12.11 -4.60
C GLU A 17 6.25 -13.15 -4.61
N TYR A 18 7.41 -12.83 -5.19
CA TYR A 18 8.58 -13.71 -5.19
C TYR A 18 9.05 -14.04 -3.76
N LEU A 19 9.08 -13.03 -2.88
CA LEU A 19 9.46 -13.21 -1.48
C LEU A 19 8.43 -14.03 -0.70
N GLU A 20 7.13 -13.83 -0.95
CA GLU A 20 6.06 -14.65 -0.36
C GLU A 20 6.18 -16.13 -0.78
N GLU A 21 6.52 -16.40 -2.04
CA GLU A 21 6.71 -17.77 -2.53
C GLU A 21 7.99 -18.41 -1.99
N LYS A 22 9.08 -17.64 -1.91
CA LYS A 22 10.38 -18.14 -1.42
C LYS A 22 10.43 -18.30 0.10
N PHE A 23 9.72 -17.44 0.84
CA PHE A 23 9.70 -17.40 2.30
C PHE A 23 8.25 -17.40 2.82
N PRO A 24 7.54 -18.53 2.75
CA PRO A 24 6.09 -18.59 3.01
C PRO A 24 5.68 -18.51 4.49
N ASP A 25 6.63 -18.33 5.42
CA ASP A 25 6.36 -18.24 6.86
C ASP A 25 7.04 -17.00 7.47
N PRO A 26 6.27 -16.07 8.08
CA PRO A 26 4.81 -16.05 8.16
C PRO A 26 4.15 -15.67 6.82
N PRO A 27 2.98 -16.24 6.46
CA PRO A 27 2.32 -15.96 5.19
C PRO A 27 1.71 -14.55 5.19
N LEU A 28 1.93 -13.80 4.10
CA LEU A 28 1.35 -12.48 3.86
C LEU A 28 0.25 -12.51 2.79
N MET A 29 -0.01 -13.67 2.21
CA MET A 29 -1.14 -13.91 1.35
C MET A 29 -2.06 -15.00 1.92
N PRO A 30 -3.39 -14.86 1.80
CA PRO A 30 -4.31 -15.92 2.19
C PRO A 30 -4.15 -17.16 1.29
N LYS A 31 -4.65 -18.30 1.76
CA LYS A 31 -4.69 -19.55 0.96
C LYS A 31 -5.93 -19.63 0.06
N ASP A 32 -7.05 -19.07 0.51
CA ASP A 32 -8.29 -19.05 -0.25
C ASP A 32 -8.13 -18.20 -1.53
N PRO A 33 -8.46 -18.72 -2.73
CA PRO A 33 -8.29 -18.00 -3.98
C PRO A 33 -9.04 -16.66 -4.05
N ALA A 34 -10.26 -16.58 -3.50
CA ALA A 34 -11.04 -15.35 -3.55
C ALA A 34 -10.43 -14.28 -2.64
N ALA A 35 -9.99 -14.66 -1.44
CA ALA A 35 -9.25 -13.76 -0.55
C ALA A 35 -7.92 -13.29 -1.17
N ARG A 36 -7.21 -14.17 -1.91
CA ARG A 36 -5.97 -13.79 -2.63
C ARG A 36 -6.24 -12.78 -3.73
N ALA A 37 -7.30 -12.99 -4.51
CA ALA A 37 -7.72 -12.03 -5.52
C ALA A 37 -8.04 -10.67 -4.89
N TRP A 38 -8.67 -10.66 -3.72
CA TRP A 38 -8.96 -9.44 -3.00
C TRP A 38 -7.70 -8.66 -2.58
N VAL A 39 -6.68 -9.33 -2.05
CA VAL A 39 -5.39 -8.70 -1.75
C VAL A 39 -4.77 -8.08 -3.02
N ARG A 40 -4.78 -8.82 -4.14
CA ARG A 40 -4.23 -8.36 -5.43
C ARG A 40 -4.96 -7.17 -6.01
N ILE A 41 -6.29 -7.09 -5.85
CA ILE A 41 -7.08 -5.93 -6.28
C ILE A 41 -6.61 -4.66 -5.58
N TRP A 42 -6.30 -4.72 -4.28
CA TRP A 42 -5.81 -3.57 -3.54
C TRP A 42 -4.35 -3.23 -3.83
N ILE A 43 -3.51 -4.22 -4.10
CA ILE A 43 -2.16 -4.00 -4.64
C ILE A 43 -2.24 -3.24 -5.97
N ASP A 44 -3.08 -3.69 -6.89
CA ASP A 44 -3.30 -2.99 -8.16
C ASP A 44 -3.85 -1.58 -7.95
N PHE A 45 -4.88 -1.42 -7.10
CA PHE A 45 -5.44 -0.10 -6.77
C PHE A 45 -4.36 0.88 -6.29
N CYS A 46 -3.45 0.41 -5.42
CA CYS A 46 -2.33 1.22 -4.95
C CYS A 46 -1.45 1.66 -6.12
N ASN A 47 -1.00 0.71 -6.93
CA ASN A 47 -0.01 0.94 -7.98
C ASN A 47 -0.60 1.76 -9.14
N SER A 48 -1.78 1.37 -9.64
CA SER A 48 -2.40 1.93 -10.84
C SER A 48 -3.13 3.24 -10.58
N ARG A 49 -3.51 3.53 -9.32
CA ARG A 49 -4.29 4.73 -8.98
C ARG A 49 -3.60 5.64 -7.99
N LEU A 50 -3.35 5.16 -6.77
CA LEU A 50 -2.81 6.00 -5.70
C LEU A 50 -1.39 6.48 -6.01
N GLN A 51 -0.49 5.56 -6.36
CA GLN A 51 0.89 5.89 -6.72
C GLN A 51 0.96 6.65 -8.05
N ALA A 52 0.10 6.34 -9.01
CA ALA A 52 0.00 7.12 -10.25
C ALA A 52 -0.38 8.59 -9.97
N ALA A 53 -1.37 8.83 -9.11
CA ALA A 53 -1.72 10.19 -8.70
C ALA A 53 -0.58 10.87 -7.92
N ALA A 54 0.11 10.13 -7.04
CA ALA A 54 1.28 10.63 -6.30
C ALA A 54 2.46 10.99 -7.23
N HIS A 55 2.65 10.24 -8.31
CA HIS A 55 3.61 10.55 -9.36
C HIS A 55 3.24 11.85 -10.09
N GLU A 56 1.96 12.01 -10.46
CA GLU A 56 1.46 13.23 -11.12
C GLU A 56 1.60 14.49 -10.26
N VAL A 57 1.51 14.39 -8.93
CA VAL A 57 1.80 15.54 -8.05
C VAL A 57 3.23 16.06 -8.25
N ARG A 58 4.18 15.16 -8.50
CA ARG A 58 5.61 15.50 -8.58
C ARG A 58 6.07 15.85 -9.98
N TYR A 59 5.50 15.20 -10.99
CA TYR A 59 6.01 15.25 -12.36
C TYR A 59 4.96 15.67 -13.40
N GLY A 60 3.68 15.76 -12.99
CA GLY A 60 2.59 16.14 -13.87
C GLY A 60 2.47 17.65 -14.08
N SER A 61 1.58 18.03 -14.99
CA SER A 61 1.33 19.43 -15.33
C SER A 61 0.30 20.12 -14.42
N ASP A 62 -0.47 19.35 -13.63
CA ASP A 62 -1.53 19.85 -12.75
C ASP A 62 -1.49 19.13 -11.38
N PRO A 63 -0.60 19.58 -10.47
CA PRO A 63 -0.41 18.96 -9.17
C PRO A 63 -1.65 19.02 -8.26
N ASP A 64 -2.48 20.05 -8.37
CA ASP A 64 -3.64 20.20 -7.48
C ASP A 64 -4.75 19.21 -7.84
N LYS A 65 -5.02 19.01 -9.14
CA LYS A 65 -5.89 17.93 -9.61
C LYS A 65 -5.38 16.55 -9.20
N ALA A 66 -4.07 16.35 -9.19
CA ALA A 66 -3.47 15.10 -8.75
C ALA A 66 -3.66 14.87 -7.23
N LYS A 67 -3.53 15.93 -6.40
CA LYS A 67 -3.86 15.86 -4.96
C LYS A 67 -5.32 15.54 -4.71
N ASP A 68 -6.25 16.07 -5.51
CA ASP A 68 -7.67 15.75 -5.39
C ASP A 68 -7.94 14.27 -5.66
N LYS A 69 -7.32 13.69 -6.71
CA LYS A 69 -7.39 12.23 -6.94
C LYS A 69 -6.84 11.42 -5.78
N ILE A 70 -5.74 11.85 -5.16
CA ILE A 70 -5.21 11.19 -3.96
C ILE A 70 -6.27 11.20 -2.85
N ARG A 71 -6.90 12.35 -2.58
CA ARG A 71 -7.96 12.47 -1.55
C ARG A 71 -9.16 11.57 -1.86
N GLU A 72 -9.57 11.49 -3.13
CA GLU A 72 -10.64 10.59 -3.58
C GLU A 72 -10.26 9.12 -3.32
N HIS A 73 -9.04 8.71 -3.69
CA HIS A 73 -8.58 7.33 -3.50
C HIS A 73 -8.43 6.97 -2.02
N LEU A 74 -7.98 7.91 -1.18
CA LEU A 74 -7.95 7.73 0.27
C LEU A 74 -9.37 7.61 0.86
N THR A 75 -10.34 8.35 0.33
CA THR A 75 -11.75 8.22 0.75
C THR A 75 -12.32 6.86 0.39
N VAL A 76 -11.98 6.32 -0.78
CA VAL A 76 -12.37 4.95 -1.19
C VAL A 76 -11.75 3.92 -0.25
N LEU A 77 -10.45 4.02 0.04
CA LEU A 77 -9.77 3.14 0.98
C LEU A 77 -10.37 3.23 2.39
N ASP A 78 -10.73 4.44 2.85
CA ASP A 78 -11.29 4.64 4.19
C ASP A 78 -12.62 3.93 4.38
N ARG A 79 -13.50 4.01 3.38
CA ARG A 79 -14.78 3.29 3.38
C ARG A 79 -14.57 1.78 3.40
N GLU A 80 -13.61 1.29 2.62
CA GLU A 80 -13.28 -0.14 2.62
C GLU A 80 -12.81 -0.63 4.00
N MET A 81 -12.04 0.22 4.69
CA MET A 81 -11.44 -0.07 5.98
C MET A 81 -12.41 0.03 7.16
N GLU A 82 -13.67 0.37 6.91
CA GLU A 82 -14.70 0.38 7.95
C GLU A 82 -14.82 -1.02 8.60
N GLY A 83 -14.65 -1.07 9.93
CA GLY A 83 -14.67 -2.32 10.68
C GLY A 83 -13.46 -3.25 10.51
N LYS A 84 -12.41 -2.85 9.76
CA LYS A 84 -11.24 -3.68 9.47
C LYS A 84 -9.97 -3.16 10.14
N ALA A 85 -9.11 -4.09 10.55
CA ALA A 85 -7.79 -3.77 11.09
C ALA A 85 -6.73 -3.58 9.99
N TYR A 86 -6.92 -4.22 8.84
CA TYR A 86 -6.04 -4.26 7.67
C TYR A 86 -6.88 -4.32 6.38
N ILE A 87 -6.29 -3.98 5.23
CA ILE A 87 -7.02 -3.79 3.96
C ILE A 87 -7.84 -5.04 3.57
N ALA A 88 -7.22 -6.21 3.65
CA ALA A 88 -7.86 -7.48 3.34
C ALA A 88 -8.44 -8.19 4.59
N GLY A 89 -8.71 -7.44 5.65
CA GLY A 89 -9.14 -7.97 6.96
C GLY A 89 -7.97 -8.44 7.84
N ALA A 90 -7.04 -9.21 7.28
CA ALA A 90 -5.78 -9.61 7.92
C ALA A 90 -4.58 -8.89 7.30
N TYR A 91 -3.48 -8.79 8.06
CA TYR A 91 -2.23 -8.19 7.58
C TYR A 91 -1.70 -8.97 6.37
N SER A 92 -1.38 -8.26 5.29
CA SER A 92 -1.08 -8.86 4.00
C SER A 92 -0.13 -8.01 3.15
N LEU A 93 0.26 -8.52 1.98
CA LEU A 93 1.01 -7.77 0.98
C LEU A 93 0.29 -6.48 0.53
N ALA A 94 -1.05 -6.43 0.59
CA ALA A 94 -1.77 -5.19 0.31
C ALA A 94 -1.35 -4.09 1.29
N ASP A 95 -1.24 -4.38 2.60
CA ASP A 95 -0.83 -3.36 3.57
C ASP A 95 0.60 -2.87 3.31
N ILE A 96 1.50 -3.79 2.95
CA ILE A 96 2.90 -3.50 2.64
C ILE A 96 3.03 -2.62 1.40
N THR A 97 2.23 -2.86 0.36
CA THR A 97 2.27 -2.10 -0.88
C THR A 97 1.96 -0.61 -0.67
N PHE A 98 1.11 -0.28 0.30
CA PHE A 98 0.75 1.11 0.60
C PHE A 98 1.77 1.84 1.47
N LEU A 99 2.62 1.12 2.23
CA LEU A 99 3.58 1.71 3.17
C LEU A 99 4.40 2.87 2.57
N PRO A 100 5.06 2.72 1.40
CA PRO A 100 5.94 3.75 0.87
C PRO A 100 5.22 5.05 0.53
N PHE A 101 3.93 4.98 0.18
CA PHE A 101 3.13 6.19 -0.07
C PHE A 101 2.98 6.98 1.24
N PHE A 102 2.57 6.32 2.32
CA PHE A 102 2.27 7.01 3.58
C PHE A 102 3.50 7.50 4.33
N THR A 103 4.59 6.74 4.31
CA THR A 103 5.87 7.19 4.90
C THR A 103 6.47 8.39 4.15
N ARG A 104 5.94 8.70 2.95
CA ARG A 104 6.38 9.82 2.11
C ARG A 104 5.27 10.85 1.88
N GLN A 105 4.17 10.81 2.63
CA GLN A 105 2.97 11.62 2.38
C GLN A 105 3.25 13.14 2.31
N GLU A 106 4.22 13.63 3.08
CA GLU A 106 4.64 15.03 3.06
C GLU A 106 5.13 15.48 1.67
N ARG A 107 5.71 14.57 0.88
CA ARG A 107 6.18 14.85 -0.50
C ARG A 107 5.03 15.14 -1.47
N TYR A 108 3.82 14.72 -1.14
CA TYR A 108 2.64 14.87 -1.99
C TYR A 108 1.77 16.06 -1.56
N GLY A 109 2.06 16.70 -0.43
CA GLY A 109 1.26 17.80 0.10
C GLY A 109 -0.18 17.38 0.44
N VAL A 110 -0.40 16.09 0.75
CA VAL A 110 -1.68 15.55 1.20
C VAL A 110 -1.47 14.97 2.60
N THR A 111 -2.17 15.53 3.57
CA THR A 111 -2.15 15.06 4.96
C THR A 111 -3.35 14.17 5.24
N LEU A 112 -3.13 13.08 5.99
CA LEU A 112 -4.21 12.32 6.60
C LEU A 112 -4.83 13.11 7.75
N ASP A 113 -5.82 13.93 7.43
CA ASP A 113 -6.62 14.65 8.41
C ASP A 113 -7.78 13.77 8.94
N GLY A 114 -8.72 14.38 9.65
CA GLY A 114 -9.86 13.69 10.24
C GLY A 114 -10.89 13.15 9.23
N SER A 115 -10.75 13.42 7.92
CA SER A 115 -11.69 12.97 6.89
C SER A 115 -11.57 11.48 6.54
N VAL A 116 -10.43 10.85 6.86
CA VAL A 116 -10.16 9.42 6.61
C VAL A 116 -9.73 8.70 7.91
N PRO A 117 -10.63 8.59 8.90
CA PRO A 117 -10.29 8.12 10.24
C PRO A 117 -9.90 6.63 10.29
N HIS A 118 -10.41 5.79 9.39
CA HIS A 118 -10.04 4.37 9.31
C HIS A 118 -8.64 4.20 8.74
N VAL A 119 -8.33 4.91 7.65
CA VAL A 119 -6.98 4.93 7.05
C VAL A 119 -5.97 5.44 8.06
N LYS A 120 -6.28 6.54 8.77
CA LYS A 120 -5.40 7.10 9.79
C LYS A 120 -5.04 6.08 10.88
N ARG A 121 -6.06 5.43 11.48
CA ARG A 121 -5.83 4.41 12.54
C ARG A 121 -5.06 3.20 12.02
N TRP A 122 -5.36 2.77 10.79
CA TRP A 122 -4.64 1.66 10.16
C TRP A 122 -3.17 2.02 9.91
N MET A 123 -2.89 3.23 9.43
CA MET A 123 -1.52 3.69 9.22
C MET A 123 -0.73 3.80 10.51
N GLU A 124 -1.32 4.35 11.57
CA GLU A 124 -0.71 4.40 12.91
C GLU A 124 -0.35 2.99 13.41
N ARG A 125 -1.24 2.01 13.22
CA ARG A 125 -0.97 0.60 13.52
C ARG A 125 0.18 0.04 12.70
N LEU A 126 0.21 0.35 11.41
CA LEU A 126 1.17 -0.20 10.46
C LEU A 126 2.59 0.31 10.74
N VAL A 127 2.76 1.61 10.99
CA VAL A 127 4.08 2.21 11.34
C VAL A 127 4.58 1.81 12.73
N ALA A 128 3.69 1.41 13.63
CA ALA A 128 4.05 0.91 14.96
C ALA A 128 4.58 -0.53 14.94
N ARG A 129 4.44 -1.28 13.84
CA ARG A 129 4.99 -2.65 13.74
C ARG A 129 6.52 -2.59 13.78
N PRO A 130 7.20 -3.41 14.60
CA PRO A 130 8.66 -3.40 14.68
C PRO A 130 9.37 -3.53 13.33
N ALA A 131 8.87 -4.41 12.45
CA ALA A 131 9.43 -4.63 11.12
C ALA A 131 9.29 -3.43 10.17
N VAL A 132 8.31 -2.55 10.41
CA VAL A 132 8.14 -1.31 9.64
C VAL A 132 8.93 -0.19 10.30
N ASN A 133 8.78 -0.04 11.61
CA ASN A 133 9.41 1.03 12.38
C ASN A 133 10.94 1.04 12.24
N SER A 134 11.57 -0.13 12.15
CA SER A 134 13.03 -0.24 11.92
C SER A 134 13.49 0.23 10.53
N THR A 135 12.58 0.60 9.63
CA THR A 135 12.86 1.03 8.25
C THR A 135 12.54 2.50 7.99
N LEU A 136 11.96 3.21 8.97
CA LEU A 136 11.59 4.63 8.91
C LEU A 136 12.79 5.52 9.26
#